data_AF-A0A497EG15-F1
#
_entry.id   AF-A0A497EG15-F1
#
_cell.length_a   1.000
_cell.length_b   1.000
_cell.length_c   1.000
_cell.angle_alpha   90.00
_cell.angle_beta   90.00
_cell.angle_gamma   90.00
#
_symmetry.space_group_name_H-M   'P 1'
#
loop_
_entity.id
_entity.type
_entity.pdbx_description
1 polymer ?
#
loop_
_entity_poly.entity_id
_entity_poly.type
_entity_poly.pdbx_seq_one_letter_code
_entity_poly.pdbx_strand_id
1 'polypeptide(L)'
;MSGLIVLRLSLADGEARTGSAVSQDFPAHGGWGSSCGLVDVSLSVKAEIVPSLTRMTRVLTVVYGLTLIVLAVIPRAGTPGFGLSDWVLHALAYGVFGGLLLASCPCGVGTVQGVVVAVAGAASFGLATEFLQLLIPYRSFDVWDVVADTGGALIVVSMMWLSLSVWGSGRWTKP
;
A
#
# COMPACT_ATOMS: atom_id res chain seq x y z
N MET A 1 40.73 15.72 22.56
CA MET A 1 39.45 16.31 22.14
C MET A 1 39.04 15.67 20.82
N SER A 2 38.25 14.59 20.86
CA SER A 2 37.53 14.00 19.72
C SER A 2 36.42 13.11 20.30
N GLY A 3 35.18 13.60 20.33
CA GLY A 3 34.03 12.83 20.82
C GLY A 3 33.41 12.03 19.67
N LEU A 4 33.42 10.71 19.78
CA LEU A 4 32.78 9.80 18.84
C LEU A 4 31.26 9.78 19.12
N ILE A 5 30.46 10.30 18.21
CA ILE A 5 28.99 10.23 18.30
C ILE A 5 28.56 8.86 17.81
N VAL A 6 28.10 8.01 18.72
CA VAL A 6 27.52 6.70 18.42
C VAL A 6 26.02 6.87 18.23
N LEU A 7 25.55 6.83 16.98
CA LEU A 7 24.13 6.79 16.65
C LEU A 7 23.59 5.37 16.84
N ARG A 8 22.80 5.15 17.89
CA ARG A 8 21.93 3.96 17.98
C ARG A 8 20.55 4.30 17.40
N LEU A 9 20.19 3.67 16.28
CA LEU A 9 18.80 3.60 15.84
C LEU A 9 18.07 2.55 16.68
N SER A 10 17.26 3.01 17.64
CA SER A 10 16.32 2.14 18.37
C SER A 10 14.97 2.17 17.66
N LEU A 11 14.64 1.08 16.95
CA LEU A 11 13.29 0.85 16.45
C LEU A 11 12.48 0.26 17.59
N ALA A 12 11.68 1.10 18.25
CA ALA A 12 10.66 0.62 19.17
C ALA A 12 9.50 0.04 18.36
N ASP A 13 9.39 -1.28 18.35
CA ASP A 13 8.18 -1.98 17.92
C ASP A 13 7.09 -1.72 18.96
N GLY A 14 6.02 -1.06 18.51
CA GLY A 14 4.88 -0.72 19.34
C GLY A 14 3.96 -1.91 19.57
N GLU A 15 4.25 -2.70 20.61
CA GLU A 15 3.19 -3.44 21.29
C GLU A 15 2.58 -2.53 22.36
N ALA A 16 1.44 -1.93 22.02
CA ALA A 16 0.59 -1.27 22.99
C ALA A 16 -0.04 -2.34 23.91
N ARG A 17 0.63 -2.66 25.02
CA ARG A 17 -0.01 -3.27 26.19
C ARG A 17 0.26 -2.40 27.41
N THR A 18 -0.84 -1.87 27.92
CA THR A 18 -0.99 -1.19 29.21
C THR A 18 -0.37 -2.02 30.33
N GLY A 19 0.71 -1.53 30.94
CA GLY A 19 1.36 -2.18 32.08
C GLY A 19 2.27 -1.20 32.81
N SER A 20 1.74 -0.67 33.91
CA SER A 20 2.40 -0.11 35.10
C SER A 20 3.91 0.19 35.01
N ALA A 21 4.26 1.47 35.10
CA ALA A 21 5.61 1.95 35.38
C ALA A 21 6.15 1.32 36.66
N VAL A 22 7.11 0.40 36.52
CA VAL A 22 7.95 -0.08 37.62
C VAL A 22 9.20 0.78 37.61
N SER A 23 9.32 1.71 38.56
CA SER A 23 10.57 2.40 38.83
C SER A 23 11.54 1.42 39.48
N GLN A 24 12.60 1.06 38.76
CA GLN A 24 13.76 0.41 39.39
C GLN A 24 14.73 1.50 39.81
N ASP A 25 14.81 1.73 41.11
CA ASP A 25 15.84 2.56 41.74
C ASP A 25 17.20 1.85 41.63
N PHE A 26 18.11 2.41 40.83
CA PHE A 26 19.51 1.98 40.81
C PHE A 26 20.32 2.78 41.84
N PRO A 27 21.21 2.14 42.64
CA PRO A 27 22.01 2.86 43.62
C PRO A 27 23.05 3.75 42.95
N ALA A 28 23.16 4.97 43.46
CA ALA A 28 24.14 5.96 43.05
C ALA A 28 25.57 5.47 43.40
N HIS A 29 26.35 5.13 42.38
CA HIS A 29 27.81 5.16 42.47
C HIS A 29 28.33 6.37 41.70
N GLY A 30 29.04 7.22 42.43
CA GLY A 30 29.58 8.48 41.94
C GLY A 30 30.68 8.30 40.89
N GLY A 31 30.90 9.36 40.14
CA GLY A 31 32.07 9.51 39.29
C GLY A 31 31.76 10.14 37.94
N TRP A 32 31.97 11.45 37.88
CA TRP A 32 32.25 12.24 36.67
C TRP A 32 31.04 12.65 35.83
N GLY A 33 30.70 13.93 35.97
CA GLY A 33 29.71 14.61 35.15
C GLY A 33 30.12 14.61 33.68
N SER A 34 29.31 13.95 32.88
CA SER A 34 29.12 14.27 31.47
C SER A 34 27.63 14.20 31.22
N SER A 35 26.97 15.35 31.41
CA SER A 35 25.56 15.55 31.07
C SER A 35 25.43 15.55 29.55
N CYS A 36 25.58 14.38 28.92
CA CYS A 36 25.04 14.16 27.59
C CYS A 36 23.53 14.02 27.74
N GLY A 37 22.83 15.15 27.75
CA GLY A 37 21.39 15.18 27.61
C GLY A 37 21.03 14.50 26.30
N LEU A 38 20.46 13.30 26.41
CA LEU A 38 19.89 12.58 25.28
C LEU A 38 18.62 13.33 24.90
N VAL A 39 18.73 14.22 23.91
CA VAL A 39 17.57 14.88 23.34
C VAL A 39 16.89 13.84 22.45
N ASP A 40 15.82 13.23 22.96
CA ASP A 40 14.91 12.43 22.15
C ASP A 40 14.22 13.36 21.13
N VAL A 41 14.88 13.57 19.99
CA VAL A 41 14.23 14.10 18.79
C VAL A 41 13.41 12.97 18.19
N SER A 42 12.33 12.59 18.89
CA SER A 42 11.33 11.70 18.34
C SER A 42 10.67 12.42 17.17
N LEU A 43 11.09 12.00 15.97
CA LEU A 43 10.66 12.47 14.66
C LEU A 43 9.14 12.68 14.56
N SER A 44 8.70 13.92 14.85
CA SER A 44 7.36 14.45 14.53
C SER A 44 6.98 14.26 13.04
N VAL A 45 7.97 14.02 12.20
CA VAL A 45 7.85 13.68 10.77
C VAL A 45 6.97 12.44 10.52
N LYS A 46 7.01 11.42 11.39
CA LYS A 46 6.15 10.23 11.21
C LYS A 46 4.66 10.52 11.48
N ALA A 47 4.35 11.45 12.37
CA ALA A 47 2.97 11.74 12.76
C ALA A 47 2.21 12.54 11.69
N GLU A 48 2.90 13.38 10.90
CA GLU A 48 2.25 14.20 9.85
C GLU A 48 2.26 13.58 8.45
N ILE A 49 3.29 12.80 8.09
CA ILE A 49 3.43 12.26 6.72
C ILE A 49 2.54 11.03 6.47
N VAL A 50 2.36 10.16 7.46
CA VAL A 50 1.60 8.91 7.30
C VAL A 50 0.09 9.15 7.05
N PRO A 51 -0.60 10.07 7.75
CA PRO A 51 -2.01 10.35 7.46
C PRO A 51 -2.23 11.06 6.12
N SER A 52 -1.30 11.94 5.71
CA SER A 52 -1.40 12.65 4.43
C SER A 52 -1.19 11.72 3.22
N LEU A 53 -0.23 10.79 3.30
CA LEU A 53 0.00 9.79 2.26
C LEU A 53 -1.20 8.83 2.10
N THR A 54 -1.77 8.36 3.21
CA THR A 54 -2.96 7.47 3.19
C THR A 54 -4.20 8.19 2.63
N ARG A 55 -4.36 9.48 2.95
CA ARG A 55 -5.43 10.30 2.36
C ARG A 55 -5.21 10.46 0.85
N MET A 56 -3.98 10.71 0.42
CA MET A 56 -3.64 10.87 -0.99
C MET A 56 -3.87 9.59 -1.79
N THR A 57 -3.46 8.41 -1.27
CA THR A 57 -3.71 7.13 -1.97
C THR A 57 -5.20 6.83 -2.10
N ARG A 58 -6.02 7.15 -1.09
CA ARG A 58 -7.48 7.03 -1.19
C ARG A 58 -8.06 7.94 -2.27
N VAL A 59 -7.64 9.21 -2.30
CA VAL A 59 -8.08 10.15 -3.34
C VAL A 59 -7.69 9.65 -4.73
N LEU A 60 -6.44 9.20 -4.90
CA LEU A 60 -5.97 8.62 -6.16
C LEU A 60 -6.78 7.38 -6.56
N THR A 61 -7.10 6.51 -5.61
CA THR A 61 -7.92 5.31 -5.87
C THR A 61 -9.30 5.70 -6.40
N VAL A 62 -9.95 6.69 -5.76
CA VAL A 62 -11.27 7.18 -6.19
C VAL A 62 -11.19 7.82 -7.58
N VAL A 63 -10.23 8.71 -7.81
CA VAL A 63 -10.04 9.37 -9.12
C VAL A 63 -9.75 8.35 -10.22
N TYR A 64 -8.92 7.34 -9.93
CA TYR A 64 -8.59 6.29 -10.88
C TYR A 64 -9.81 5.41 -11.19
N GLY A 65 -10.58 5.00 -10.17
CA GLY A 65 -11.82 4.25 -10.38
C GLY A 65 -12.85 5.02 -11.21
N LEU A 66 -13.01 6.33 -10.96
CA LEU A 66 -13.85 7.18 -11.81
C LEU A 66 -13.35 7.24 -13.26
N THR A 67 -12.03 7.29 -13.44
CA THR A 67 -11.43 7.21 -14.79
C THR A 67 -11.79 5.90 -15.48
N LEU A 68 -11.73 4.76 -14.78
CA LEU A 68 -12.12 3.46 -15.36
C LEU A 68 -13.60 3.42 -15.76
N ILE A 69 -14.50 3.99 -14.95
CA ILE A 69 -15.93 4.09 -15.31
C ILE A 69 -16.11 4.93 -16.59
N VAL A 70 -15.45 6.08 -16.67
CA VAL A 70 -15.50 6.93 -17.88
C VAL A 70 -15.01 6.16 -19.11
N LEU A 71 -13.90 5.42 -18.98
CA LEU A 71 -13.35 4.61 -20.07
C LEU A 71 -14.27 3.45 -20.48
N ALA A 72 -14.99 2.84 -19.53
CA ALA A 72 -15.97 1.79 -19.81
C ALA A 72 -17.17 2.32 -20.62
N VAL A 73 -17.51 3.60 -20.49
CA VAL A 73 -18.68 4.20 -21.16
C VAL A 73 -18.35 4.77 -22.55
N ILE A 74 -17.13 5.25 -22.77
CA ILE A 74 -16.74 5.87 -24.05
C ILE A 74 -16.72 4.81 -25.18
N PRO A 75 -17.09 5.14 -26.43
CA PRO A 75 -16.97 4.22 -27.56
C PRO A 75 -15.52 3.76 -27.76
N ARG A 76 -15.34 2.48 -28.08
CA ARG A 76 -14.01 1.94 -28.40
C ARG A 76 -13.60 2.42 -29.79
N ALA A 77 -12.85 3.51 -29.86
CA ALA A 77 -12.17 3.88 -31.09
C ALA A 77 -11.05 2.87 -31.34
N GLY A 78 -10.96 2.29 -32.54
CA GLY A 78 -9.78 1.50 -32.90
C GLY A 78 -8.55 2.40 -32.81
N THR A 79 -7.73 2.24 -31.78
CA THR A 79 -6.62 3.16 -31.49
C THR A 79 -5.53 2.99 -32.55
N PRO A 80 -5.23 4.02 -33.36
CA PRO A 80 -4.07 3.98 -34.25
C PRO A 80 -2.81 4.25 -33.42
N GLY A 81 -2.14 3.19 -32.97
CA GLY A 81 -0.87 3.29 -32.25
C GLY A 81 -0.72 2.21 -31.17
N PHE A 82 0.38 1.46 -31.24
CA PHE A 82 0.75 0.32 -30.39
C PHE A 82 -0.42 -0.64 -30.09
N GLY A 83 -0.58 -1.68 -30.92
CA GLY A 83 -1.63 -2.69 -30.82
C GLY A 83 -1.52 -3.61 -29.61
N LEU A 84 -1.58 -3.04 -28.40
CA LEU A 84 -1.86 -3.83 -27.21
C LEU A 84 -3.26 -4.40 -27.36
N SER A 85 -3.34 -5.71 -27.23
CA SER A 85 -4.62 -6.39 -27.20
C SER A 85 -5.41 -5.92 -25.99
N ASP A 86 -6.71 -5.80 -26.18
CA ASP A 86 -7.63 -5.22 -25.21
C ASP A 86 -7.57 -5.88 -23.82
N TRP A 87 -7.47 -7.20 -23.76
CA TRP A 87 -7.30 -7.95 -22.51
C TRP A 87 -6.04 -7.54 -21.72
N VAL A 88 -4.97 -7.11 -22.40
CA VAL A 88 -3.76 -6.61 -21.73
C VAL A 88 -4.01 -5.23 -21.13
N LEU A 89 -4.77 -4.37 -21.83
CA LEU A 89 -5.12 -3.05 -21.33
C LEU A 89 -5.98 -3.17 -20.06
N HIS A 90 -6.96 -4.07 -20.08
CA HIS A 90 -7.78 -4.43 -18.92
C HIS A 90 -6.92 -4.93 -17.75
N ALA A 91 -6.07 -5.93 -17.99
CA ALA A 91 -5.19 -6.45 -16.95
C ALA A 91 -4.26 -5.38 -16.35
N LEU A 92 -3.69 -4.49 -17.16
CA LEU A 92 -2.85 -3.40 -16.67
C LEU A 92 -3.65 -2.37 -15.86
N ALA A 93 -4.81 -1.94 -16.39
CA ALA A 93 -5.65 -0.93 -15.75
C ALA A 93 -6.14 -1.40 -14.38
N TYR A 94 -6.67 -2.62 -14.30
CA TYR A 94 -7.16 -3.20 -13.06
C TYR A 94 -6.05 -3.71 -12.14
N GLY A 95 -4.88 -4.04 -12.69
CA GLY A 95 -3.66 -4.25 -11.90
C GLY A 95 -3.27 -3.00 -11.11
N VAL A 96 -3.21 -1.84 -11.77
CA VAL A 96 -2.94 -0.56 -11.12
C VAL A 96 -4.03 -0.22 -10.10
N PHE A 97 -5.30 -0.41 -10.46
CA PHE A 97 -6.41 -0.17 -9.54
C PHE A 97 -6.36 -1.06 -8.30
N GLY A 98 -6.08 -2.36 -8.46
CA GLY A 98 -5.88 -3.31 -7.36
C GLY A 98 -4.71 -2.91 -6.46
N GLY A 99 -3.59 -2.47 -7.03
CA GLY A 99 -2.45 -1.93 -6.27
C GLY A 99 -2.83 -0.69 -5.45
N LEU A 100 -3.61 0.23 -6.02
CA LEU A 100 -4.13 1.41 -5.31
C LEU A 100 -5.11 1.03 -4.19
N LEU A 101 -5.97 0.03 -4.41
CA LEU A 101 -6.85 -0.53 -3.38
C LEU A 101 -6.04 -1.13 -2.23
N LEU A 102 -4.98 -1.90 -2.52
CA LEU A 102 -4.09 -2.43 -1.48
C LEU A 102 -3.40 -1.29 -0.72
N ALA A 103 -2.87 -0.28 -1.43
CA ALA A 103 -2.19 0.87 -0.86
C ALA A 103 -3.09 1.76 0.01
N SER A 104 -4.40 1.76 -0.24
CA SER A 104 -5.39 2.50 0.53
C SER A 104 -6.11 1.65 1.59
N CYS A 105 -5.83 0.34 1.64
CA CYS A 105 -6.51 -0.62 2.49
C CYS A 105 -6.23 -0.38 3.99
N PRO A 106 -7.25 -0.25 4.84
CA PRO A 106 -7.08 -0.12 6.29
C PRO A 106 -6.43 -1.34 6.94
N CYS A 107 -6.56 -2.53 6.34
CA CYS A 107 -5.98 -3.78 6.84
C CYS A 107 -4.45 -3.84 6.69
N GLY A 108 -3.85 -2.86 6.02
CA GLY A 108 -2.41 -2.77 5.78
C GLY A 108 -1.94 -3.55 4.55
N VAL A 109 -0.98 -2.99 3.84
CA VAL A 109 -0.40 -3.51 2.58
C VAL A 109 0.35 -4.84 2.73
N GLY A 110 0.75 -5.21 3.95
CA GLY A 110 1.52 -6.43 4.25
C GLY A 110 0.67 -7.63 4.66
N THR A 111 -0.65 -7.49 4.75
CA THR A 111 -1.53 -8.56 5.27
C THR A 111 -2.21 -9.33 4.13
N VAL A 112 -2.40 -10.63 4.34
CA VAL A 112 -3.19 -11.48 3.42
C VAL A 112 -4.63 -10.95 3.30
N GLN A 113 -5.20 -10.44 4.39
CA GLN A 113 -6.53 -9.81 4.35
C GLN A 113 -6.56 -8.59 3.44
N GLY A 114 -5.54 -7.73 3.47
CA GLY A 114 -5.41 -6.60 2.55
C GLY A 114 -5.36 -7.03 1.10
N VAL A 115 -4.59 -8.08 0.79
CA VAL A 115 -4.51 -8.68 -0.56
C VAL A 115 -5.88 -9.17 -1.02
N VAL A 116 -6.57 -9.96 -0.20
CA VAL A 116 -7.89 -10.51 -0.54
C VAL A 116 -8.90 -9.39 -0.77
N VAL A 117 -8.95 -8.38 0.10
CA VAL A 117 -9.86 -7.23 -0.04
C VAL A 117 -9.56 -6.44 -1.32
N ALA A 118 -8.28 -6.21 -1.64
CA ALA A 118 -7.89 -5.47 -2.83
C ALA A 118 -8.24 -6.21 -4.13
N VAL A 119 -7.93 -7.51 -4.21
CA VAL A 119 -8.25 -8.33 -5.39
C VAL A 119 -9.77 -8.49 -5.54
N ALA A 120 -10.49 -8.81 -4.46
CA ALA A 120 -11.94 -8.93 -4.51
C ALA A 120 -12.61 -7.59 -4.87
N GLY A 121 -12.09 -6.47 -4.36
CA GLY A 121 -12.57 -5.13 -4.70
C GLY A 121 -12.36 -4.80 -6.17
N ALA A 122 -11.16 -5.04 -6.72
CA ALA A 122 -10.86 -4.80 -8.12
C ALA A 122 -11.69 -5.70 -9.06
N ALA A 123 -11.81 -7.01 -8.74
CA ALA A 123 -12.62 -7.95 -9.52
C ALA A 123 -14.10 -7.57 -9.51
N SER A 124 -14.63 -7.18 -8.35
CA SER A 124 -16.03 -6.73 -8.24
C SER A 124 -16.27 -5.43 -9.00
N PHE A 125 -15.29 -4.53 -9.00
CA PHE A 125 -15.36 -3.29 -9.77
C PHE A 125 -15.33 -3.55 -11.28
N GLY A 126 -14.43 -4.43 -11.74
CA GLY A 126 -14.35 -4.84 -13.16
C GLY A 126 -15.64 -5.45 -13.64
N LEU A 127 -16.14 -6.43 -12.90
CA LEU A 127 -17.45 -7.04 -13.15
C LEU A 127 -18.58 -6.01 -13.19
N ALA A 128 -18.58 -5.03 -12.28
CA ALA A 128 -19.58 -3.96 -12.28
C ALA A 128 -19.47 -3.07 -13.53
N THR A 129 -18.27 -2.78 -14.03
CA THR A 129 -18.11 -2.02 -15.28
C THR A 129 -18.56 -2.81 -16.50
N GLU A 130 -18.36 -4.13 -16.54
CA GLU A 130 -18.88 -4.99 -17.60
C GLU A 130 -20.41 -5.06 -17.56
N PHE A 131 -21.02 -5.15 -16.37
CA PHE A 131 -22.48 -5.02 -16.24
C PHE A 131 -22.98 -3.63 -16.66
N LEU A 132 -22.23 -2.57 -16.38
CA LEU A 132 -22.57 -1.22 -16.83
C LEU A 132 -22.55 -1.14 -18.37
N GLN A 133 -21.62 -1.82 -19.02
CA GLN A 133 -21.53 -1.89 -20.48
C GLN A 133 -22.76 -2.54 -21.13
N LEU A 134 -23.47 -3.45 -20.46
CA LEU A 134 -24.74 -3.99 -20.98
C LEU A 134 -25.83 -2.92 -21.18
N LEU A 135 -25.73 -1.79 -20.47
CA LEU A 135 -26.66 -0.67 -20.60
C LEU A 135 -26.30 0.28 -21.75
N ILE A 136 -25.17 0.03 -22.44
CA ILE A 136 -24.59 0.93 -23.43
C ILE A 136 -24.65 0.26 -24.81
N PRO A 137 -25.42 0.81 -25.78
CA PRO A 137 -25.71 0.13 -27.05
C PRO A 137 -24.51 -0.24 -27.93
N TYR A 138 -23.37 0.41 -27.72
CA TYR A 138 -22.14 0.25 -28.50
C TYR A 138 -21.00 -0.38 -27.68
N ARG A 139 -21.33 -0.95 -26.52
CA ARG A 139 -20.44 -1.80 -25.72
C ARG A 139 -21.08 -3.17 -25.52
N SER A 140 -20.28 -4.14 -25.12
CA SER A 140 -20.70 -5.51 -24.92
C SER A 140 -19.98 -6.08 -23.73
N PHE A 141 -20.71 -6.81 -22.89
CA PHE A 141 -20.11 -7.58 -21.80
C PHE A 141 -19.17 -8.65 -22.36
N ASP A 142 -17.92 -8.66 -21.91
CA ASP A 142 -16.94 -9.71 -22.23
C ASP A 142 -16.42 -10.40 -20.97
N VAL A 143 -16.60 -11.72 -20.91
CA VAL A 143 -16.07 -12.53 -19.80
C VAL A 143 -14.54 -12.48 -19.74
N TRP A 144 -13.87 -12.34 -20.89
CA TRP A 144 -12.42 -12.25 -20.94
C TRP A 144 -11.89 -10.96 -20.31
N ASP A 145 -12.65 -9.87 -20.37
CA ASP A 145 -12.30 -8.61 -19.71
C ASP A 145 -12.42 -8.77 -18.19
N VAL A 146 -13.46 -9.44 -17.68
CA VAL A 146 -13.57 -9.78 -16.24
C VAL A 146 -12.39 -10.64 -15.76
N VAL A 147 -11.98 -11.63 -16.56
CA VAL A 147 -10.83 -12.49 -16.27
C VAL A 147 -9.53 -11.69 -16.29
N ALA A 148 -9.35 -10.81 -17.27
CA ALA A 148 -8.20 -9.93 -17.37
C ALA A 148 -8.12 -8.96 -16.19
N ASP A 149 -9.23 -8.35 -15.80
CA ASP A 149 -9.33 -7.43 -14.67
C ASP A 149 -8.88 -8.12 -13.37
N THR A 150 -9.42 -9.32 -13.13
CA THR A 150 -9.12 -10.13 -11.96
C THR A 150 -7.66 -10.61 -11.96
N GLY A 151 -7.17 -11.09 -13.10
CA GLY A 151 -5.81 -11.58 -13.25
C GLY A 151 -4.77 -10.47 -13.09
N GLY A 152 -5.02 -9.31 -13.69
CA GLY A 152 -4.21 -8.11 -13.54
C GLY A 152 -4.11 -7.64 -12.09
N ALA A 153 -5.25 -7.54 -11.41
CA ALA A 153 -5.30 -7.21 -9.99
C ALA A 153 -4.52 -8.23 -9.15
N LEU A 154 -4.72 -9.54 -9.38
CA LEU A 154 -4.02 -10.59 -8.65
C LEU A 154 -2.50 -10.48 -8.81
N ILE A 155 -2.00 -10.27 -10.03
CA ILE A 155 -0.56 -10.16 -10.31
C ILE A 155 0.04 -8.96 -9.57
N VAL A 156 -0.50 -7.76 -9.78
CA VAL A 156 0.08 -6.52 -9.22
C VAL A 156 -0.02 -6.50 -7.70
N VAL A 157 -1.16 -6.89 -7.13
CA VAL A 157 -1.36 -6.94 -5.67
C VAL A 157 -0.42 -7.96 -5.04
N SER A 158 -0.26 -9.15 -5.63
CA SER A 158 0.66 -10.17 -5.13
C SER A 158 2.11 -9.72 -5.22
N MET A 159 2.52 -9.10 -6.34
CA MET A 159 3.88 -8.55 -6.50
C MET A 159 4.18 -7.49 -5.44
N MET A 160 3.23 -6.59 -5.18
CA MET A 160 3.37 -5.54 -4.17
C MET A 160 3.49 -6.14 -2.75
N TRP A 161 2.63 -7.12 -2.43
CA TRP A 161 2.67 -7.83 -1.15
C TRP A 161 3.98 -8.61 -0.94
N LEU A 162 4.44 -9.34 -1.96
CA LEU A 162 5.71 -10.08 -1.90
C LEU A 162 6.91 -9.16 -1.76
N SER A 163 6.92 -8.02 -2.45
CA SER A 163 8.01 -7.04 -2.36
C SER A 163 8.15 -6.48 -0.93
N LEU A 164 7.02 -6.26 -0.25
CA LEU A 164 7.00 -5.84 1.15
C LEU A 164 7.41 -6.97 2.11
N SER A 165 7.00 -8.20 1.79
CA SER A 165 7.32 -9.39 2.60
C SER A 165 8.83 -9.69 2.59
N VAL A 166 9.46 -9.65 1.41
CA VAL A 166 10.91 -9.86 1.23
C VAL A 166 11.72 -8.74 1.91
N TRP A 167 11.28 -7.49 1.79
CA TRP A 167 11.96 -6.37 2.43
C TRP A 167 11.83 -6.39 3.96
N GLY A 168 10.71 -6.91 4.48
CA GLY A 168 10.49 -7.11 5.91
C GLY A 168 11.37 -8.21 6.51
N SER A 169 11.60 -9.31 5.78
CA SER A 169 12.37 -10.47 6.26
C SER A 169 13.90 -10.27 6.25
N GLY A 170 14.42 -9.31 5.48
CA GLY A 170 15.87 -9.04 5.40
C GLY A 170 16.48 -8.34 6.62
N ARG A 171 15.70 -8.03 7.66
CA ARG A 171 16.14 -7.18 8.78
C ARG A 171 16.63 -7.92 10.02
N TRP A 172 16.59 -9.26 10.05
CA TRP A 172 17.02 -10.08 11.20
C TRP A 172 17.72 -11.38 10.80
N THR A 173 18.91 -11.27 10.21
CA THR A 173 19.92 -12.35 10.31
C THR A 173 21.29 -11.72 10.53
N LYS A 174 21.59 -11.36 11.77
CA LYS A 174 22.96 -11.40 12.26
C LYS A 174 23.00 -12.28 13.51
N PRO A 175 23.90 -13.27 13.56
CA PRO A 175 24.08 -14.15 14.71
C PRO A 175 24.56 -13.38 15.95
#